data_AF-A0A8K0XDB0-F1
#
_entry.id   AF-A0A8K0XDB0-F1
#
_cell.length_a   1.000
_cell.length_b   1.000
_cell.length_c   1.000
_cell.angle_alpha   90.00
_cell.angle_beta   90.00
_cell.angle_gamma   90.00
#
_symmetry.space_group_name_H-M   'P 1'
#
loop_
_entity.id
_entity.type
_entity.pdbx_description
1 polymer ?
#
loop_
_entity_poly.entity_id
_entity_poly.type
_entity_poly.pdbx_seq_one_letter_code
_entity_poly.pdbx_strand_id
1 'polypeptide(L)'
;MNSASQNRAALLSPSQKKANHIQSEQKRRANIRRGYDALCEIVPALREACQAEDERILANGKARGRRRGKGKAVCDDGEKVDGRAGPRSENVVLSKTIEHINDLLAEREAFLQRLHVARSALPADHPLLHPQPDAPPPLWERKWSGGETKQGDDDDDEDDED
;
A
#
# COMPACT_ATOMS: atom_id res chain seq x y z
N MET A 1 -49.49 -21.57 14.40
CA MET A 1 -49.45 -20.21 14.96
C MET A 1 -48.06 -19.96 15.53
N ASN A 2 -47.41 -18.93 14.99
CA ASN A 2 -46.21 -18.20 15.42
C ASN A 2 -44.87 -18.92 15.59
N SER A 3 -44.09 -18.81 14.51
CA SER A 3 -42.63 -18.67 14.49
C SER A 3 -42.16 -17.64 15.52
N ALA A 4 -41.54 -18.10 16.59
CA ALA A 4 -40.93 -17.27 17.64
C ALA A 4 -39.39 -17.38 17.62
N SER A 5 -38.79 -17.47 16.43
CA SER A 5 -37.34 -17.65 16.29
C SER A 5 -36.67 -16.66 15.34
N GLN A 6 -37.37 -15.63 14.87
CA GLN A 6 -36.87 -14.73 13.82
C GLN A 6 -36.62 -13.27 14.24
N ASN A 7 -36.40 -12.99 15.54
CA ASN A 7 -36.09 -11.63 15.99
C ASN A 7 -34.88 -11.50 16.93
N ARG A 8 -33.98 -12.49 16.94
CA ARG A 8 -32.59 -12.29 17.38
C ARG A 8 -31.72 -11.87 16.19
N ALA A 9 -32.19 -10.93 15.39
CA ALA A 9 -31.28 -10.13 14.58
C ALA A 9 -30.47 -9.25 15.55
N ALA A 10 -29.47 -9.89 16.17
CA ALA A 10 -28.15 -9.39 16.49
C ALA A 10 -28.08 -7.91 16.91
N LEU A 11 -28.87 -7.50 17.90
CA LEU A 11 -28.55 -6.30 18.66
C LEU A 11 -27.34 -6.65 19.53
N LEU A 12 -26.14 -6.55 18.96
CA LEU A 12 -24.88 -6.63 19.67
C LEU A 12 -25.01 -5.83 20.97
N SER A 13 -24.63 -6.43 22.10
CA SER A 13 -24.60 -5.73 23.38
C SER A 13 -23.74 -4.47 23.27
N PRO A 14 -23.93 -3.44 24.11
CA PRO A 14 -23.08 -2.25 24.10
C PRO A 14 -21.58 -2.59 24.22
N SER A 15 -21.25 -3.64 24.98
CA SER A 15 -19.88 -4.17 25.10
C SER A 15 -19.40 -4.79 23.79
N GLN A 16 -20.22 -5.63 23.14
CA GLN A 16 -19.90 -6.24 21.85
C GLN A 16 -19.75 -5.20 20.72
N LYS A 17 -20.61 -4.16 20.70
CA LYS A 17 -20.48 -3.05 19.74
C LYS A 17 -19.16 -2.31 19.93
N LYS A 18 -18.76 -2.05 21.18
CA LYS A 18 -17.48 -1.39 21.48
C LYS A 18 -16.30 -2.26 21.03
N ALA A 19 -16.34 -3.57 21.31
CA ALA A 19 -15.29 -4.51 20.89
C ALA A 19 -15.17 -4.58 19.36
N ASN A 20 -16.30 -4.77 18.65
CA ASN A 20 -16.31 -4.82 17.20
C ASN A 20 -15.86 -3.50 16.54
N HIS A 21 -16.23 -2.35 17.12
CA HIS A 21 -15.75 -1.05 16.64
C HIS A 21 -14.22 -0.92 16.74
N ILE A 22 -13.63 -1.36 17.86
CA ILE A 22 -12.17 -1.32 18.05
C ILE A 22 -11.49 -2.29 17.06
N GLN A 23 -11.98 -3.52 16.94
CA GLN A 23 -11.41 -4.53 16.04
C GLN A 23 -11.48 -4.09 14.58
N SER A 24 -12.63 -3.59 14.12
CA SER A 24 -12.79 -3.10 12.75
C SER A 24 -11.89 -1.91 12.44
N GLU A 25 -11.71 -0.98 13.39
CA GLU A 25 -10.78 0.13 13.23
C GLU A 25 -9.31 -0.32 13.23
N GLN A 26 -8.94 -1.30 14.07
CA GLN A 26 -7.60 -1.90 14.05
C GLN A 26 -7.31 -2.60 12.71
N LYS A 27 -8.26 -3.40 12.18
CA LYS A 27 -8.16 -4.03 10.85
C LYS A 27 -7.99 -2.97 9.77
N ARG A 28 -8.82 -1.92 9.81
CA ARG A 28 -8.72 -0.78 8.87
C ARG A 28 -7.34 -0.11 8.93
N ARG A 29 -6.82 0.19 10.13
CA ARG A 29 -5.49 0.78 10.32
C ARG A 29 -4.37 -0.11 9.84
N ALA A 30 -4.44 -1.42 10.11
CA ALA A 30 -3.48 -2.40 9.62
C ALA A 30 -3.43 -2.43 8.09
N ASN A 31 -4.58 -2.36 7.42
CA ASN A 31 -4.64 -2.29 5.95
C ASN A 31 -4.02 -1.01 5.39
N ILE A 32 -4.28 0.14 6.02
CA ILE A 32 -3.65 1.41 5.63
C ILE A 32 -2.13 1.33 5.78
N ARG A 33 -1.63 0.76 6.88
CA ARG A 33 -0.20 0.53 7.12
C ARG A 33 0.45 -0.33 6.04
N ARG A 34 -0.18 -1.46 5.69
CA ARG A 34 0.29 -2.32 4.59
C ARG A 34 0.36 -1.56 3.26
N GLY A 35 -0.60 -0.67 3.00
CA GLY A 35 -0.59 0.20 1.82
C GLY A 35 0.63 1.15 1.79
N TYR A 36 0.96 1.78 2.92
CA TYR A 36 2.16 2.62 3.03
C TYR A 36 3.46 1.82 2.89
N ASP A 37 3.50 0.61 3.43
CA ASP A 37 4.67 -0.25 3.34
C ASP A 37 4.90 -0.67 1.87
N ALA A 38 3.83 -0.99 1.12
CA ALA A 38 3.92 -1.24 -0.32
C ALA A 38 4.43 -0.02 -1.12
N LEU A 39 4.02 1.20 -0.76
CA LEU A 39 4.54 2.42 -1.38
C LEU A 39 6.05 2.59 -1.14
N CYS A 40 6.54 2.22 0.05
CA CYS A 40 7.97 2.28 0.37
C CYS A 40 8.81 1.34 -0.51
N GLU A 41 8.25 0.22 -0.98
CA GLU A 41 8.93 -0.71 -1.87
C GLU A 41 8.97 -0.21 -3.32
N ILE A 42 7.86 0.35 -3.80
CA ILE A 42 7.69 0.80 -5.19
C ILE A 42 8.53 2.04 -5.46
N VAL A 43 8.45 3.06 -4.59
CA VAL A 43 9.10 4.36 -4.82
C VAL A 43 10.60 4.25 -4.57
N PRO A 44 11.47 4.45 -5.59
CA PRO A 44 12.91 4.22 -5.44
C PRO A 44 13.57 5.00 -4.29
N ALA A 45 13.26 6.29 -4.18
CA ALA A 45 13.79 7.15 -3.13
C ALA A 45 13.40 6.69 -1.71
N LEU A 46 12.19 6.14 -1.53
CA LEU A 46 11.75 5.60 -0.25
C LEU A 46 12.42 4.27 0.07
N ARG A 47 12.52 3.37 -0.91
CA ARG A 47 13.16 2.07 -0.76
C ARG A 47 14.61 2.23 -0.31
N GLU A 48 15.36 3.10 -0.98
CA GLU A 48 16.76 3.40 -0.63
C GLU A 48 16.88 4.02 0.75
N ALA A 49 16.01 4.99 1.09
CA ALA A 49 16.03 5.62 2.40
C ALA A 49 15.66 4.65 3.53
N CYS A 50 14.70 3.74 3.31
CA CYS A 50 14.32 2.71 4.27
C CYS A 50 15.45 1.70 4.49
N GLN A 51 16.11 1.24 3.41
CA GLN A 51 17.26 0.34 3.49
C GLN A 51 18.42 0.98 4.25
N ALA A 52 18.74 2.24 3.94
CA ALA A 52 19.79 2.98 4.63
C ALA A 52 19.49 3.16 6.14
N GLU A 53 18.23 3.41 6.50
CA GLU A 53 17.81 3.50 7.90
C GLU A 53 17.91 2.14 8.61
N ASP A 54 17.48 1.06 7.96
CA ASP A 54 17.58 -0.29 8.51
C ASP A 54 19.03 -0.69 8.75
N GLU A 55 19.92 -0.39 7.81
CA GLU A 55 21.37 -0.58 7.96
C GLU A 55 21.93 0.23 9.14
N ARG A 56 21.52 1.50 9.30
CA ARG A 56 21.90 2.34 10.45
C ARG A 56 21.40 1.77 11.77
N ILE A 57 20.17 1.28 11.80
CA ILE A 57 19.57 0.64 12.99
C ILE A 57 20.32 -0.65 13.33
N LEU A 58 20.64 -1.49 12.35
CA LEU A 58 21.40 -2.73 12.52
C LEU A 58 22.84 -2.46 13.01
N ALA A 59 23.50 -1.44 12.46
CA ALA A 59 24.83 -1.02 12.88
C ALA A 59 24.83 -0.48 14.32
N ASN A 60 23.86 0.37 14.68
CA ASN A 60 23.74 0.93 16.03
C ASN A 60 23.21 -0.07 17.07
N GLY A 61 22.43 -1.07 16.64
CA GLY A 61 21.91 -2.15 17.48
C GLY A 61 23.01 -3.03 18.07
N LYS A 62 24.10 -3.26 17.32
CA LYS A 62 25.30 -3.99 17.79
C LYS A 62 26.05 -3.26 18.91
N ALA A 63 25.95 -1.94 19.01
CA ALA A 63 26.58 -1.16 20.08
C ALA A 63 25.76 -1.13 21.40
N ARG A 64 24.46 -1.47 21.36
CA ARG A 64 23.54 -1.33 22.52
C ARG A 64 23.17 -2.65 23.22
N GLY A 65 23.74 -3.78 22.80
CA GLY A 65 23.46 -5.13 23.33
C GLY A 65 23.74 -5.37 24.83
N ARG A 66 24.10 -4.36 25.62
CA ARG A 66 24.33 -4.50 27.08
C ARG A 66 23.47 -3.61 27.98
N ARG A 67 22.68 -2.66 27.45
CA ARG A 67 21.97 -1.68 28.28
C ARG A 67 20.66 -1.20 27.67
N ARG A 68 19.61 -2.02 27.68
CA ARG A 68 18.24 -1.50 27.80
C ARG A 68 17.26 -2.60 28.16
N GLY A 69 17.19 -2.87 29.45
CA GLY A 69 15.94 -3.34 30.02
C GLY A 69 14.86 -2.27 29.87
N LYS A 70 13.63 -2.74 29.69
CA LYS A 70 12.41 -2.17 30.25
C LYS A 70 12.11 -0.70 29.88
N GLY A 71 11.46 -0.54 28.74
CA GLY A 71 10.79 0.68 28.32
C GLY A 71 9.88 0.41 27.14
N LYS A 72 9.03 -0.62 27.25
CA LYS A 72 7.96 -0.91 26.31
C LYS A 72 6.98 0.25 26.44
N ALA A 73 7.08 1.24 25.55
CA ALA A 73 6.05 2.27 25.41
C ALA A 73 4.80 1.60 24.82
N VAL A 74 4.07 0.92 25.70
CA VAL A 74 2.67 0.56 25.48
C VAL A 74 1.92 1.88 25.69
N CYS A 75 1.37 2.44 24.62
CA CYS A 75 0.25 3.36 24.81
C CYS A 75 -0.95 2.54 25.30
N ASP A 76 -1.84 3.20 26.02
CA ASP A 76 -3.01 2.68 26.73
C ASP A 76 -3.99 1.83 25.88
N ASP A 77 -3.78 1.75 24.55
CA ASP A 77 -4.58 1.02 23.56
C ASP A 77 -3.91 -0.28 23.04
N GLY A 78 -2.77 -0.70 23.61
CA GLY A 78 -2.09 -1.95 23.21
C GLY A 78 -1.39 -1.92 21.85
N GLU A 79 -1.60 -0.89 21.02
CA GLU A 79 -0.82 -0.66 19.81
C GLU A 79 0.62 -0.26 20.19
N LYS A 80 1.61 -0.99 19.68
CA LYS A 80 3.00 -0.52 19.73
C LYS A 80 3.04 0.79 18.94
N VAL A 81 3.44 1.89 19.59
CA VAL A 81 3.78 3.14 18.90
C VAL A 81 4.79 2.78 17.83
N ASP A 82 4.32 2.81 16.59
CA ASP A 82 5.07 2.26 15.48
C ASP A 82 6.32 3.11 15.28
N GLY A 83 7.45 2.47 15.07
CA GLY A 83 8.74 3.12 14.83
C GLY A 83 8.80 3.85 13.48
N ARG A 84 7.65 4.30 12.93
CA ARG A 84 7.48 5.00 11.64
C ARG A 84 8.05 6.42 11.62
N ALA A 85 8.99 6.73 12.50
CA ALA A 85 9.79 7.94 12.36
C ALA A 85 10.76 7.78 11.17
N GLY A 86 11.14 8.91 10.55
CA GLY A 86 12.10 8.92 9.45
C GLY A 86 11.48 8.57 8.09
N PRO A 87 12.16 7.79 7.24
CA PRO A 87 11.76 7.61 5.84
C PRO A 87 10.43 6.89 5.65
N ARG A 88 9.97 6.14 6.67
CA ARG A 88 8.67 5.45 6.70
C ARG A 88 7.51 6.32 7.23
N SER A 89 7.76 7.58 7.56
CA SER A 89 6.70 8.46 8.05
C SER A 89 5.68 8.76 6.94
N GLU A 90 4.39 8.72 7.28
CA GLU A 90 3.29 8.82 6.30
C GLU A 90 3.44 10.05 5.40
N ASN A 91 3.75 11.21 5.97
CA ASN A 91 3.96 12.45 5.20
C ASN A 91 5.13 12.34 4.21
N VAL A 92 6.24 11.73 4.60
CA VAL A 92 7.40 11.51 3.70
C VAL A 92 7.03 10.54 2.60
N VAL A 93 6.33 9.44 2.93
CA VAL A 93 5.89 8.45 1.95
C VAL A 93 4.97 9.09 0.91
N LEU A 94 3.95 9.83 1.34
CA LEU A 94 3.03 10.53 0.43
C LEU A 94 3.76 11.54 -0.46
N SER A 95 4.62 12.39 0.13
CA SER A 95 5.35 13.43 -0.61
C SER A 95 6.25 12.82 -1.67
N LYS A 96 7.06 11.80 -1.32
CA LYS A 96 7.95 11.13 -2.25
C LYS A 96 7.22 10.32 -3.32
N THR A 97 6.05 9.78 -2.99
CA THR A 97 5.19 9.12 -3.98
C THR A 97 4.68 10.12 -5.02
N ILE A 98 4.25 11.31 -4.59
CA ILE A 98 3.80 12.37 -5.51
C ILE A 98 4.95 12.83 -6.42
N GLU A 99 6.14 13.09 -5.86
CA GLU A 99 7.34 13.42 -6.64
C GLU A 99 7.62 12.37 -7.70
N HIS A 100 7.65 11.09 -7.32
CA HIS A 100 7.91 9.99 -8.24
C HIS A 100 6.86 9.88 -9.37
N ILE A 101 5.58 10.07 -9.06
CA ILE A 101 4.51 10.06 -10.09
C ILE A 101 4.72 11.20 -11.09
N ASN A 102 5.06 12.40 -10.61
CA ASN A 102 5.33 13.54 -11.51
C ASN A 102 6.54 13.29 -12.41
N ASP A 103 7.62 12.70 -11.87
CA ASP A 103 8.80 12.34 -12.64
C ASP A 103 8.46 11.29 -13.73
N LEU A 104 7.70 10.25 -13.39
CA LEU A 104 7.24 9.24 -14.34
C LEU A 104 6.37 9.84 -15.47
N LEU A 105 5.52 10.82 -15.15
CA LEU A 105 4.71 11.52 -16.14
C LEU A 105 5.59 12.36 -17.08
N ALA A 106 6.58 13.08 -16.54
CA ALA A 106 7.52 13.85 -17.35
C ALA A 106 8.39 12.94 -18.26
N GLU A 107 8.87 11.81 -17.74
CA GLU A 107 9.60 10.82 -18.53
C GLU A 107 8.73 10.24 -19.64
N ARG A 108 7.47 9.90 -19.34
CA ARG A 108 6.50 9.43 -20.35
C ARG A 108 6.31 10.46 -21.46
N GLU A 109 6.15 11.73 -21.13
CA GLU A 109 6.04 12.80 -22.13
C GLU A 109 7.29 12.90 -23.00
N ALA A 110 8.48 12.84 -22.40
CA ALA A 110 9.74 12.85 -23.13
C ALA A 110 9.86 11.64 -24.08
N PHE A 111 9.48 10.44 -23.64
CA PHE A 111 9.46 9.25 -24.49
C PHE A 111 8.46 9.36 -25.64
N LEU A 112 7.27 9.92 -25.39
CA LEU A 112 6.28 10.15 -26.44
C LEU A 112 6.75 11.18 -27.47
N GLN A 113 7.39 12.27 -27.03
CA GLN A 113 7.99 13.25 -27.94
C GLN A 113 9.10 12.62 -28.79
N ARG A 114 10.00 11.84 -28.16
CA ARG A 114 11.06 11.13 -28.88
C ARG A 114 10.49 10.13 -29.89
N LEU A 115 9.45 9.39 -29.50
CA LEU A 115 8.74 8.46 -30.38
C LEU A 115 8.05 9.20 -31.53
N HIS A 116 7.45 10.36 -31.27
CA HIS A 116 6.83 11.19 -32.31
C HIS A 116 7.86 11.66 -33.34
N VAL A 117 9.00 12.19 -32.89
CA VAL A 117 10.11 12.60 -33.76
C VAL A 117 10.62 11.43 -34.59
N ALA A 118 10.84 10.27 -33.97
CA ALA A 118 11.28 9.06 -34.67
C ALA A 118 10.27 8.61 -35.73
N ARG A 119 8.97 8.67 -35.43
CA ARG A 119 7.90 8.35 -36.39
C ARG A 119 7.85 9.36 -37.55
N SER A 120 8.02 10.65 -37.28
CA SER A 120 8.02 11.69 -38.34
C SER A 120 9.22 11.59 -39.30
N ALA A 121 10.30 10.93 -38.89
CA ALA A 121 11.46 10.68 -39.74
C ALA A 121 11.25 9.50 -40.71
N LEU A 122 10.20 8.69 -40.51
CA LEU A 122 9.89 7.55 -41.36
C LEU A 122 9.04 7.97 -42.57
N PRO A 123 9.19 7.30 -43.72
CA PRO A 123 8.26 7.44 -44.85
C PRO A 123 6.83 7.09 -44.43
N ALA A 124 5.83 7.72 -45.06
CA ALA A 124 4.42 7.54 -44.70
C ALA A 124 3.91 6.09 -44.81
N ASP A 125 4.52 5.27 -45.67
CA ASP A 125 4.17 3.87 -45.90
C ASP A 125 5.06 2.90 -45.09
N HIS A 126 5.73 3.38 -44.04
CA HIS A 126 6.62 2.55 -43.26
C HIS A 126 5.80 1.60 -42.36
N PRO A 127 6.05 0.27 -42.38
CA PRO A 127 5.24 -0.71 -41.65
C PRO A 127 5.17 -0.47 -40.13
N LEU A 128 6.19 0.16 -39.53
CA LEU A 128 6.19 0.53 -38.10
C LEU A 128 5.23 1.67 -37.71
N LEU A 129 4.70 2.42 -38.70
CA LEU A 129 3.68 3.44 -38.45
C LEU A 129 2.27 2.85 -38.34
N HIS A 130 2.08 1.64 -38.85
CA HIS A 130 0.80 0.93 -38.82
C HIS A 130 0.75 -0.01 -37.61
N PRO A 131 -0.18 0.20 -36.66
CA PRO A 131 -0.44 -0.79 -35.63
C PRO A 131 -0.79 -2.13 -36.25
N GLN A 132 -0.29 -3.24 -35.69
CA GLN A 132 -0.75 -4.56 -36.11
C GLN A 132 -2.27 -4.64 -35.86
N PRO A 133 -3.10 -4.97 -36.87
CA PRO A 133 -4.56 -4.91 -36.75
C PRO A 133 -5.13 -5.82 -35.65
N ASP A 134 -4.41 -6.90 -35.32
CA ASP A 134 -4.83 -7.88 -34.31
C ASP A 134 -4.15 -7.68 -32.95
N ALA A 135 -3.29 -6.67 -32.80
CA ALA A 135 -2.60 -6.43 -31.54
C ALA A 135 -3.56 -5.82 -30.51
N PRO A 136 -3.59 -6.34 -29.27
CA PRO A 136 -4.36 -5.72 -28.20
C PRO A 136 -3.82 -4.29 -27.93
N PRO A 137 -4.68 -3.38 -27.45
CA PRO A 137 -4.24 -2.05 -27.08
C PRO A 137 -3.12 -2.15 -26.04
N PRO A 138 -2.15 -1.22 -26.06
CA PRO A 138 -1.09 -1.23 -25.08
C PRO A 138 -1.65 -1.23 -23.65
N LEU A 139 -0.97 -1.91 -22.74
CA LEU A 139 -1.41 -2.05 -21.35
C LEU A 139 -1.65 -0.69 -20.67
N TRP A 140 -0.93 0.35 -21.09
CA TRP A 140 -1.06 1.72 -20.58
C TRP A 140 -2.25 2.52 -21.16
N GLU A 141 -2.90 2.03 -22.21
CA GLU A 141 -4.15 2.59 -22.76
C GLU A 141 -5.39 1.82 -22.28
N ARG A 142 -5.18 0.66 -21.66
CA ARG A 142 -6.26 -0.15 -21.10
C ARG A 142 -6.91 0.59 -19.94
N LYS A 143 -8.24 0.73 -19.99
CA LYS A 143 -9.02 1.30 -18.88
C LYS A 143 -8.76 0.50 -17.60
N TRP A 144 -8.39 1.21 -16.54
CA TRP A 144 -8.24 0.63 -15.21
C TRP A 144 -9.60 0.14 -14.69
N SER A 145 -9.71 -1.14 -14.29
CA SER A 145 -10.96 -1.78 -13.85
C SER A 145 -11.19 -1.78 -12.33
N GLY A 146 -10.29 -1.19 -11.55
CA GLY A 146 -10.39 -1.12 -10.09
C GLY A 146 -9.23 -1.81 -9.35
N GLY A 147 -8.31 -2.46 -10.08
CA GLY A 147 -7.26 -3.31 -9.51
C GLY A 147 -7.79 -4.71 -9.22
N GLU A 148 -6.93 -5.74 -9.29
CA GLU A 148 -7.26 -7.06 -8.79
C GLU A 148 -7.34 -6.97 -7.26
N THR A 149 -8.55 -7.06 -6.70
CA THR A 149 -8.71 -7.39 -5.28
C THR A 149 -8.02 -8.74 -5.10
N LYS A 150 -6.86 -8.77 -4.44
CA LYS A 150 -6.31 -10.04 -3.94
C LYS A 150 -7.38 -10.63 -3.02
N GLN A 151 -8.13 -11.56 -3.57
CA GLN A 151 -9.13 -12.38 -2.89
C GLN A 151 -8.34 -13.34 -2.00
N GLY A 152 -7.94 -12.91 -0.81
CA GLY A 152 -7.10 -13.74 0.06
C GLY A 152 -6.62 -13.06 1.33
N ASP A 153 -7.37 -12.08 1.85
CA ASP A 153 -7.15 -11.54 3.21
C ASP A 153 -8.46 -11.57 4.02
N ASP A 154 -9.38 -12.44 3.60
CA ASP A 154 -10.45 -12.99 4.43
C ASP A 154 -9.96 -14.35 4.96
N ASP A 155 -8.84 -14.35 5.68
CA ASP A 155 -8.48 -15.48 6.54
C ASP A 155 -8.74 -15.07 8.00
N ASP A 156 -9.59 -15.89 8.62
CA ASP A 156 -9.76 -16.16 10.05
C ASP A 156 -10.46 -15.10 10.92
N ASP A 157 -11.77 -14.93 10.70
CA ASP A 157 -12.69 -14.84 11.85
C ASP A 157 -12.88 -16.28 12.40
N GLU A 158 -11.86 -16.81 13.10
CA GLU A 158 -12.14 -17.89 14.06
C GLU A 158 -12.96 -17.26 15.18
N ASP A 159 -14.27 -17.54 15.13
CA ASP A 159 -15.19 -17.36 16.25
C ASP A 159 -14.62 -18.12 17.46
N ASP A 160 -13.90 -17.43 18.35
CA ASP A 160 -13.67 -17.90 19.71
C ASP A 160 -15.04 -17.94 20.42
N GLU A 161 -15.73 -19.07 20.27
CA GLU A 161 -16.80 -19.52 21.17
C GLU A 161 -16.22 -19.70 22.58
N ASP A 162 -16.69 -18.89 23.53
CA ASP A 162 -16.89 -19.27 24.95
C ASP A 162 -17.90 -18.33 25.63
#